data_AF-A0A2L0D024-F1
#
_entry.id   AF-A0A2L0D024-F1
#
_cell.length_a   1.000
_cell.length_b   1.000
_cell.length_c   1.000
_cell.angle_alpha   90.00
_cell.angle_beta   90.00
_cell.angle_gamma   90.00
#
_symmetry.space_group_name_H-M   'P 1'
#
loop_
_entity.id
_entity.type
_entity.pdbx_description
1 polymer ?
#
loop_
_entity_poly.entity_id
_entity_poly.type
_entity_poly.pdbx_seq_one_letter_code
_entity_poly.pdbx_strand_id
1 'polypeptide(L)'
;CYGGTAALFNAISWVESSAWNGRYALVVAGDIAVYAKGSARPTGGAGAVAILVGPNAPLVFDRGVRATYVKHAYDFYKPDLTSEYPTVDGKLSIQCYLSALDNCYQLYCKNVAKNINKQVDLNYFDSVLFHS
;
A
#
# COMPACT_ATOMS: atom_id res chain seq x y z
N CYS A 1 5.36 2.88 -5.26
CA CYS A 1 3.94 2.59 -4.98
C CYS A 1 3.61 2.40 -3.49
N TYR A 2 4.34 1.59 -2.69
CA TYR A 2 3.97 1.34 -1.27
C TYR A 2 4.24 2.51 -0.29
N GLY A 3 5.07 3.49 -0.67
CA GLY A 3 5.50 4.57 0.23
C GLY A 3 4.37 5.38 0.86
N GLY A 4 3.29 5.66 0.13
CA GLY A 4 2.11 6.35 0.65
C GLY A 4 1.41 5.57 1.78
N THR A 5 1.24 4.26 1.60
CA THR A 5 0.70 3.36 2.62
C THR A 5 1.60 3.29 3.85
N ALA A 6 2.93 3.24 3.67
CA ALA A 6 3.88 3.26 4.78
C ALA A 6 3.78 4.56 5.60
N ALA A 7 3.74 5.72 4.92
CA ALA A 7 3.56 7.01 5.58
C ALA A 7 2.23 7.11 6.32
N LEU A 8 1.15 6.55 5.74
CA LEU A 8 -0.16 6.48 6.39
C LEU A 8 -0.13 5.65 7.67
N PHE A 9 0.53 4.50 7.66
CA PHE A 9 0.69 3.70 8.88
C PHE A 9 1.54 4.38 9.94
N ASN A 10 2.58 5.11 9.56
CA ASN A 10 3.37 5.90 10.50
C ASN A 10 2.54 7.02 11.12
N ALA A 11 1.72 7.71 10.32
CA ALA A 11 0.82 8.76 10.79
C ALA A 11 -0.21 8.23 11.80
N ILE A 12 -0.85 7.09 11.50
CA ILE A 12 -1.80 6.44 12.42
C ILE A 12 -1.08 6.06 13.72
N SER A 13 0.09 5.41 13.61
CA SER A 13 0.87 5.00 14.79
C SER A 13 1.29 6.21 15.64
N TRP A 14 1.65 7.33 15.01
CA TRP A 14 1.97 8.57 15.72
C TRP A 14 0.75 9.16 16.43
N VAL A 15 -0.42 9.24 15.77
CA VAL A 15 -1.67 9.71 16.38
C VAL A 15 -2.08 8.83 17.58
N GLU A 16 -1.82 7.52 17.52
CA GLU A 16 -2.11 6.58 18.61
C GLU A 16 -1.02 6.52 19.70
N SER A 17 0.11 7.20 19.51
CA SER A 17 1.26 7.14 20.43
C SER A 17 1.15 8.12 21.60
N SER A 18 1.97 7.87 22.63
CA SER A 18 2.17 8.83 23.73
C SER A 18 2.85 10.14 23.30
N ALA A 19 3.44 10.20 22.11
CA ALA A 19 4.06 11.40 21.55
C ALA A 19 3.06 12.29 20.79
N TRP A 20 1.80 11.87 20.67
CA TRP A 20 0.77 12.65 20.01
C TRP A 20 0.46 13.93 20.80
N ASN A 21 0.35 15.05 20.11
CA ASN A 21 0.14 16.37 20.71
C ASN A 21 -1.24 16.98 20.37
N GLY A 22 -2.20 16.15 19.95
CA GLY A 22 -3.55 16.59 19.61
C GLY A 22 -3.72 17.15 18.20
N ARG A 23 -2.64 17.36 17.43
CA ARG A 23 -2.72 17.85 16.04
C ARG A 23 -2.95 16.72 15.04
N TYR A 24 -3.52 17.05 13.89
CA TYR A 24 -3.62 16.13 12.77
C TYR A 24 -2.24 15.77 12.20
N ALA A 25 -2.12 14.54 11.69
CA ALA A 25 -1.05 14.18 10.77
C ALA A 25 -1.53 14.40 9.33
N LEU A 26 -0.63 14.87 8.47
CA LEU A 26 -0.88 15.02 7.04
C LEU A 26 0.07 14.09 6.27
N VAL A 27 -0.51 13.20 5.49
CA VAL A 27 0.21 12.26 4.63
C VAL A 27 0.04 12.71 3.19
N VAL A 28 1.14 12.78 2.43
CA VAL A 28 1.10 13.08 1.01
C VAL A 28 1.73 11.91 0.26
N ALA A 29 0.96 11.31 -0.64
CA ALA A 29 1.43 10.32 -1.59
C ALA A 29 1.39 10.94 -2.97
N GLY A 30 2.56 11.12 -3.60
CA GLY A 30 2.66 11.68 -4.94
C GLY A 30 3.79 11.04 -5.71
N ASP A 31 3.59 10.87 -7.00
CA ASP A 31 4.54 10.22 -7.90
C ASP A 31 4.38 10.75 -9.34
N ILE A 32 5.48 10.69 -10.09
CA ILE A 32 5.50 10.85 -11.54
C ILE A 32 6.06 9.54 -12.11
N ALA A 33 5.18 8.74 -12.70
CA ALA A 33 5.50 7.45 -13.30
C ALA A 33 5.82 7.63 -14.79
N VAL A 34 7.12 7.69 -15.09
CA VAL A 34 7.67 7.79 -16.45
C VAL A 34 8.45 6.54 -16.84
N TYR A 35 8.30 6.13 -18.09
CA TYR A 35 8.88 4.91 -18.64
C TYR A 35 9.58 5.17 -19.99
N ALA A 36 10.64 4.39 -20.24
CA ALA A 36 11.37 4.42 -21.50
C ALA A 36 10.47 4.03 -22.69
N LYS A 37 11.00 4.12 -23.92
CA LYS A 37 10.26 3.65 -25.11
C LYS A 37 10.01 2.14 -24.99
N GLY A 38 8.76 1.72 -25.19
CA GLY A 38 8.37 0.32 -25.09
C GLY A 38 6.93 0.16 -24.62
N SER A 39 6.54 -1.07 -24.34
CA SER A 39 5.19 -1.45 -23.91
C SER A 39 4.77 -0.90 -22.54
N ALA A 40 5.73 -0.52 -21.68
CA ALA A 40 5.44 0.11 -20.39
C ALA A 40 5.11 1.61 -20.49
N ARG A 41 5.42 2.27 -21.62
CA ARG A 41 5.17 3.72 -21.76
C ARG A 41 3.71 4.14 -21.57
N PRO A 42 2.72 3.43 -22.14
CA PRO A 42 1.31 3.80 -21.97
C PRO A 42 0.77 3.61 -20.55
N THR A 43 1.51 2.93 -19.65
CA THR A 43 1.10 2.72 -18.25
C THR A 43 1.71 3.75 -17.29
N GLY A 44 2.23 4.87 -17.83
CA GLY A 44 2.68 6.00 -17.04
C GLY A 44 1.54 6.86 -16.49
N GLY A 45 1.88 7.85 -15.68
CA GLY A 45 0.91 8.75 -15.07
C GLY A 45 1.56 9.67 -14.06
N ALA A 46 0.82 10.65 -13.55
CA ALA A 46 1.28 11.53 -12.48
C ALA A 46 0.09 11.94 -11.62
N GLY A 47 0.31 12.07 -10.32
CA GLY A 47 -0.73 12.49 -9.38
C GLY A 47 -0.22 12.63 -7.96
N ALA A 48 -1.03 13.29 -7.12
CA ALA A 48 -0.79 13.41 -5.70
C ALA A 48 -2.10 13.35 -4.93
N VAL A 49 -2.07 12.71 -3.76
CA VAL A 49 -3.19 12.60 -2.82
C VAL A 49 -2.70 13.04 -1.44
N ALA A 50 -3.45 13.93 -0.79
CA ALA A 50 -3.23 14.35 0.59
C ALA A 50 -4.30 13.73 1.49
N ILE A 51 -3.87 13.08 2.57
CA ILE A 51 -4.73 12.37 3.53
C ILE A 51 -4.51 13.01 4.91
N LEU A 52 -5.57 13.59 5.47
CA LEU A 52 -5.56 14.12 6.83
C LEU A 52 -5.97 13.02 7.81
N VAL A 53 -5.16 12.80 8.85
CA VAL A 53 -5.32 11.71 9.82
C VAL A 53 -5.51 12.27 11.22
N GLY A 54 -6.55 11.79 11.91
CA GLY A 54 -6.88 12.18 13.29
C GLY A 54 -7.99 11.32 13.90
N PRO A 55 -8.37 11.60 15.16
CA PRO A 55 -9.45 10.89 15.84
C PRO A 55 -10.83 11.23 15.23
N ASN A 56 -11.82 10.38 15.51
CA ASN A 56 -13.22 10.55 15.07
C ASN A 56 -13.38 10.70 13.55
N ALA A 57 -12.55 10.00 12.80
CA ALA A 57 -12.57 10.02 11.34
C ALA A 57 -13.82 9.30 10.78
N PRO A 58 -14.36 9.75 9.64
CA PRO A 58 -15.47 9.05 8.95
C PRO A 58 -15.01 7.74 8.30
N LEU A 59 -13.71 7.61 8.00
CA LEU A 59 -13.07 6.40 7.52
C LEU A 59 -12.10 5.90 8.59
N VAL A 60 -12.49 4.85 9.29
CA VAL A 60 -11.74 4.32 10.44
C VAL A 60 -10.93 3.11 10.01
N PHE A 61 -9.68 3.02 10.48
CA PHE A 61 -8.85 1.84 10.30
C PHE A 61 -9.26 0.74 11.27
N ASP A 62 -9.52 -0.46 10.75
CA ASP A 62 -9.74 -1.64 11.57
C ASP A 62 -8.44 -2.07 12.26
N ARG A 63 -8.44 -1.96 13.59
CA ARG A 63 -7.26 -2.24 14.40
C ARG A 63 -6.96 -3.74 14.43
N GLY A 64 -5.67 -4.08 14.34
CA GLY A 64 -5.18 -5.44 14.52
C GLY A 64 -5.42 -6.41 13.36
N VAL A 65 -6.18 -6.04 12.32
CA VAL A 65 -6.45 -6.94 11.19
C VAL A 65 -5.54 -6.74 9.98
N ARG A 66 -4.80 -5.64 9.92
CA ARG A 66 -3.82 -5.35 8.87
C ARG A 66 -2.84 -6.52 8.67
N ALA A 67 -2.56 -6.85 7.40
CA ALA A 67 -1.52 -7.78 7.00
C ALA A 67 -0.42 -7.09 6.17
N THR A 68 0.78 -7.67 6.18
CA THR A 68 1.92 -7.16 5.40
C THR A 68 2.76 -8.34 4.93
N TYR A 69 3.14 -8.31 3.66
CA TYR A 69 4.06 -9.24 3.04
C TYR A 69 5.17 -8.44 2.36
N VAL A 70 6.42 -8.77 2.69
CA VAL A 70 7.61 -8.13 2.10
C VAL A 70 8.56 -9.24 1.68
N LYS A 71 9.07 -9.14 0.45
CA LYS A 71 9.99 -10.11 -0.13
C LYS A 71 11.08 -9.38 -0.90
N HIS A 72 12.29 -9.89 -0.83
CA HIS A 72 13.35 -9.47 -1.74
C HIS A 72 13.04 -9.94 -3.17
N ALA A 73 12.92 -9.00 -4.10
CA ALA A 73 12.65 -9.25 -5.51
C ALA A 73 13.30 -8.16 -6.38
N TYR A 74 13.56 -8.50 -7.64
CA TYR A 74 14.05 -7.59 -8.68
C TYR A 74 13.07 -7.53 -9.85
N ASP A 75 11.78 -7.40 -9.53
CA ASP A 75 10.70 -7.30 -10.50
C ASP A 75 10.60 -5.90 -11.11
N PHE A 76 10.70 -4.86 -10.27
CA PHE A 76 10.72 -3.45 -10.68
C PHE A 76 11.63 -2.65 -9.76
N TYR A 77 12.65 -1.99 -10.32
CA TYR A 77 13.59 -1.18 -9.53
C TYR A 77 14.27 -0.09 -10.37
N LYS A 78 14.87 0.89 -9.69
CA LYS A 78 15.56 2.03 -10.33
C LYS A 78 17.05 2.05 -9.92
N PRO A 79 17.89 1.19 -10.53
CA PRO A 79 19.30 1.08 -10.14
C PRO A 79 20.18 2.18 -10.76
N ASP A 80 19.78 2.70 -11.93
CA ASP A 80 20.52 3.73 -12.66
C ASP A 80 20.14 5.12 -12.12
N LEU A 81 21.07 5.74 -11.40
CA LEU A 81 20.88 7.06 -10.80
C LEU A 81 20.92 8.21 -11.82
N THR A 82 21.28 7.93 -13.08
CA THR A 82 21.33 8.93 -14.15
C THR A 82 20.04 8.99 -14.98
N SER A 83 19.10 8.06 -14.72
CA SER A 83 17.87 7.89 -15.49
C SER A 83 16.64 7.87 -14.59
N GLU A 84 15.54 8.46 -15.05
CA GLU A 84 14.25 8.39 -14.35
C GLU A 84 13.51 7.05 -14.57
N TYR A 85 13.95 6.29 -15.57
CA TYR A 85 13.28 5.08 -16.03
C TYR A 85 13.65 3.85 -15.20
N PRO A 86 12.67 2.99 -14.87
CA PRO A 86 12.94 1.77 -14.13
C PRO A 86 13.50 0.66 -15.03
N THR A 87 14.21 -0.27 -14.40
CA THR A 87 14.41 -1.63 -14.91
C THR A 87 13.19 -2.47 -14.51
N VAL A 88 12.58 -3.14 -15.48
CA VAL A 88 11.31 -3.86 -15.30
C VAL A 88 11.39 -5.26 -15.91
N ASP A 89 11.15 -6.27 -15.09
CA ASP A 89 10.74 -7.60 -15.54
C ASP A 89 9.22 -7.72 -15.38
N GLY A 90 8.49 -7.49 -16.48
CA GLY A 90 7.03 -7.43 -16.44
C GLY A 90 6.37 -8.76 -16.04
N LYS A 91 6.95 -9.90 -16.45
CA LYS A 91 6.41 -11.22 -16.08
C LYS A 91 6.61 -11.47 -14.59
N LEU A 92 7.81 -11.19 -14.07
CA LEU A 92 8.09 -11.32 -12.65
C LEU A 92 7.27 -10.35 -11.81
N SER A 93 7.04 -9.12 -12.28
CA SER A 93 6.21 -8.11 -11.61
C SER A 93 4.78 -8.60 -11.38
N ILE A 94 4.15 -9.19 -12.40
CA ILE A 94 2.80 -9.77 -12.26
C ILE A 94 2.81 -10.92 -11.24
N GLN A 95 3.82 -11.80 -11.30
CA GLN A 95 3.94 -12.92 -10.35
C GLN A 95 4.16 -12.44 -8.90
N CYS A 96 5.03 -11.46 -8.69
CA CYS A 96 5.27 -10.86 -7.38
C CYS A 96 4.00 -10.20 -6.83
N TYR A 97 3.26 -9.45 -7.66
CA TYR A 97 2.03 -8.78 -7.25
C TYR A 97 0.96 -9.77 -6.81
N LEU A 98 0.67 -10.80 -7.61
CA LEU A 98 -0.33 -11.83 -7.28
C LEU A 98 0.09 -12.64 -6.05
N SER A 99 1.38 -13.00 -5.94
CA SER A 99 1.89 -13.69 -4.75
C SER A 99 1.76 -12.84 -3.49
N ALA A 100 2.04 -11.54 -3.57
CA ALA A 100 1.87 -10.62 -2.45
C ALA A 100 0.38 -10.47 -2.07
N LEU A 101 -0.52 -10.39 -3.06
CA LEU A 101 -1.97 -10.34 -2.83
C LEU A 101 -2.44 -11.58 -2.07
N ASP A 102 -2.09 -12.78 -2.52
CA ASP A 102 -2.46 -14.04 -1.87
C ASP A 102 -1.96 -14.09 -0.42
N ASN A 103 -0.69 -13.77 -0.19
CA ASN A 103 -0.10 -13.81 1.15
C ASN A 103 -0.73 -12.76 2.08
N CYS A 104 -0.92 -11.53 1.61
CA CYS A 104 -1.57 -10.47 2.37
C CYS A 104 -3.01 -10.84 2.72
N TYR A 105 -3.78 -11.38 1.77
CA TYR A 105 -5.16 -11.77 2.01
C TYR A 105 -5.26 -12.92 3.02
N GLN A 106 -4.46 -13.98 2.86
CA GLN A 106 -4.42 -15.10 3.81
C GLN A 106 -4.03 -14.66 5.22
N LEU A 107 -3.06 -13.75 5.35
CA LEU A 107 -2.67 -13.17 6.63
C LEU A 107 -3.78 -12.30 7.22
N TYR A 108 -4.48 -11.51 6.40
CA TYR A 108 -5.64 -10.73 6.83
C TYR A 108 -6.74 -11.65 7.39
N CYS A 109 -7.11 -12.70 6.66
CA CYS A 109 -8.10 -13.69 7.15
C CYS A 109 -7.68 -14.30 8.49
N LYS A 110 -6.40 -14.65 8.65
CA LYS A 110 -5.86 -15.15 9.93
C LYS A 110 -5.97 -14.12 11.06
N ASN A 111 -5.66 -12.85 10.79
CA ASN A 111 -5.75 -11.80 11.79
C ASN A 111 -7.20 -11.49 12.18
N VAL A 112 -8.13 -11.50 11.23
CA VAL A 112 -9.57 -11.35 11.52
C VAL A 112 -10.09 -12.53 12.35
N ALA A 113 -9.74 -13.76 11.96
CA ALA A 113 -10.12 -14.95 12.72
C ALA A 113 -9.57 -14.89 14.17
N LYS A 114 -8.34 -14.40 14.35
CA LYS A 114 -7.73 -14.26 15.67
C LYS A 114 -8.31 -13.14 16.52
N ASN A 115 -8.50 -11.95 15.95
CA ASN A 115 -8.80 -10.73 16.71
C ASN A 115 -10.29 -10.38 16.76
N ILE A 116 -11.07 -10.87 15.79
CA ILE A 116 -12.52 -10.59 15.66
C ILE A 116 -13.34 -11.89 15.78
N ASN A 117 -12.71 -13.07 15.79
CA ASN A 117 -13.37 -14.38 15.85
C ASN A 117 -14.40 -14.58 14.72
N LYS A 118 -14.05 -14.12 13.51
CA LYS A 118 -14.84 -14.28 12.28
C LYS A 118 -14.01 -14.89 11.17
N GLN A 119 -14.64 -15.73 10.35
CA GLN A 119 -14.10 -16.12 9.05
C GLN A 119 -14.54 -15.09 8.00
N VAL A 120 -13.65 -14.78 7.07
CA VAL A 120 -13.91 -13.77 6.02
C VAL A 120 -13.62 -14.33 4.65
N ASP A 121 -14.51 -14.00 3.72
CA ASP A 121 -14.39 -14.24 2.28
C ASP A 121 -14.62 -12.90 1.54
N LEU A 122 -14.79 -12.94 0.22
CA LEU A 122 -15.05 -11.71 -0.54
C LEU A 122 -16.41 -11.07 -0.22
N ASN A 123 -17.41 -11.82 0.27
CA ASN A 123 -18.71 -11.28 0.64
C ASN A 123 -18.68 -10.48 1.95
N TYR A 124 -17.58 -10.60 2.71
CA TYR A 124 -17.35 -9.80 3.90
C TYR A 124 -17.15 -8.31 3.59
N PHE A 125 -16.72 -7.98 2.37
CA PHE A 125 -16.38 -6.60 1.98
C PHE A 125 -17.47 -6.00 1.09
N ASP A 126 -17.95 -4.80 1.45
CA ASP A 126 -18.79 -4.01 0.55
C ASP A 126 -18.02 -3.50 -0.68
N SER A 127 -16.69 -3.37 -0.55
CA SER A 127 -15.80 -2.87 -1.59
C SER A 127 -14.37 -3.33 -1.35
N VAL A 128 -13.63 -3.55 -2.45
CA VAL A 128 -12.20 -3.90 -2.41
C VAL A 128 -11.43 -2.95 -3.33
N LEU A 129 -10.44 -2.27 -2.77
CA LEU A 129 -9.61 -1.29 -3.46
C LEU A 129 -8.20 -1.86 -3.68
N PHE A 130 -7.59 -1.56 -4.81
CA PHE A 130 -6.27 -2.06 -5.21
C PHE A 130 -5.36 -0.92 -5.67
N HIS A 131 -4.05 -1.19 -5.68
CA HIS A 131 -3.15 -0.38 -6.49
C HIS A 131 -3.44 -0.66 -7.97
N SER A 132 -3.66 0.41 -8.75
CA SER A 132 -3.91 0.38 -10.18
C SER A 132 -2.76 1.04 -10.95
#